data_AF-A0A7X6XXZ6-F1
#
_entry.id   AF-A0A7X6XXZ6-F1
#
_cell.length_a   1.000
_cell.length_b   1.000
_cell.length_c   1.000
_cell.angle_alpha   90.00
_cell.angle_beta   90.00
_cell.angle_gamma   90.00
#
_symmetry.space_group_name_H-M   'P 1'
#
loop_
_entity.id
_entity.type
_entity.pdbx_description
1 polymer ?
#
loop_
_entity_poly.entity_id
_entity_poly.type
_entity_poly.pdbx_seq_one_letter_code
_entity_poly.pdbx_strand_id
1 'polypeptide(L)' 'MKKTEIVFILDRSGSMSGLEKDTIGGYNSMLKKQQEEEGEVIVTTVLFDHEY' A
#
# COMPACT_ATOMS: atom_id res chain seq x y z
N MET A 1 -17.87 16.62 1.44
CA MET A 1 -17.64 15.19 1.17
C MET A 1 -16.39 14.78 1.92
N LYS A 2 -16.42 13.70 2.71
CA LYS A 2 -15.24 13.24 3.47
C LYS A 2 -14.28 12.58 2.48
N LYS A 3 -13.02 13.04 2.44
CA LYS A 3 -11.97 12.48 1.61
C LYS A 3 -11.01 11.71 2.51
N THR A 4 -10.66 10.51 2.08
CA THR A 4 -9.66 9.67 2.75
C THR A 4 -8.38 9.71 1.91
N GLU A 5 -7.24 9.89 2.56
CA GLU A 5 -5.94 9.78 1.92
C GLU A 5 -5.17 8.63 2.56
N ILE A 6 -4.64 7.76 1.71
CA ILE A 6 -3.89 6.58 2.12
C ILE A 6 -2.53 6.67 1.48
N VAL A 7 -1.48 6.65 2.30
CA VAL A 7 -0.10 6.61 1.85
C VAL A 7 0.50 5.26 2.25
N PHE A 8 0.81 4.44 1.26
CA PHE A 8 1.60 3.24 1.44
C PHE A 8 3.07 3.57 1.28
N ILE A 9 3.88 3.14 2.25
CA ILE A 9 5.34 3.22 2.20
C ILE A 9 5.83 1.79 2.30
N LEU A 10 6.32 1.23 1.18
CA LEU A 10 6.70 -0.17 1.08
C LEU A 10 8.21 -0.29 0.88
N ASP A 11 8.85 -1.05 1.76
CA ASP A 11 10.25 -1.40 1.63
C ASP A 11 10.42 -2.34 0.41
N ARG A 12 11.43 -2.09 -0.41
CA ARG A 12 11.84 -2.99 -1.51
C ARG A 12 13.29 -3.45 -1.36
N SER A 13 13.91 -3.22 -0.20
CA SER A 13 15.26 -3.64 0.10
C SER A 13 15.36 -5.17 0.24
N GLY A 14 16.59 -5.68 0.33
CA GLY A 14 16.85 -7.12 0.47
C GLY A 14 16.21 -7.76 1.71
N SER A 15 15.79 -6.98 2.71
CA SER A 15 15.03 -7.46 3.88
C SER A 15 13.68 -8.08 3.49
N MET A 16 13.14 -7.67 2.35
CA MET A 16 11.83 -8.10 1.83
C MET A 16 11.92 -9.33 0.93
N SER A 17 13.12 -9.88 0.72
CA SER A 17 13.33 -11.08 -0.08
C SER A 17 12.51 -12.25 0.47
N GLY A 18 11.64 -12.81 -0.36
CA GLY A 18 10.74 -13.90 0.01
C GLY A 18 9.42 -13.47 0.66
N LEU A 19 9.22 -12.16 0.91
CA LEU A 19 7.99 -11.57 1.46
C LEU A 19 7.19 -10.81 0.39
N GLU A 20 7.63 -10.81 -0.87
CA GLU A 20 7.06 -9.98 -1.93
C GLU A 20 5.60 -10.34 -2.18
N LYS A 21 5.30 -11.64 -2.23
CA LYS A 21 3.93 -12.14 -2.46
C LYS A 21 3.00 -11.75 -1.33
N ASP A 22 3.44 -11.89 -0.08
CA ASP A 22 2.64 -11.54 1.09
C ASP A 22 2.42 -10.04 1.17
N THR A 23 3.44 -9.24 0.84
CA THR A 23 3.36 -7.77 0.79
C THR A 23 2.34 -7.31 -0.26
N ILE A 24 2.43 -7.84 -1.48
CA ILE A 24 1.48 -7.55 -2.57
C ILE A 24 0.07 -8.01 -2.18
N GLY A 25 -0.05 -9.19 -1.57
CA GLY A 25 -1.34 -9.73 -1.10
C GLY A 25 -1.99 -8.84 -0.04
N GLY A 26 -1.22 -8.39 0.95
CA GLY A 26 -1.66 -7.45 1.98
C GLY A 26 -2.09 -6.10 1.41
N TYR A 27 -1.30 -5.55 0.50
CA TYR A 27 -1.60 -4.31 -0.21
C TYR A 27 -2.95 -4.39 -0.95
N ASN A 28 -3.12 -5.41 -1.80
CA ASN A 28 -4.35 -5.62 -2.57
C ASN A 28 -5.57 -5.86 -1.67
N SER A 29 -5.38 -6.60 -0.58
CA SER A 29 -6.46 -6.85 0.40
C SER A 29 -6.92 -5.56 1.06
N MET A 30 -6.02 -4.61 1.33
CA MET A 30 -6.37 -3.33 1.92
C MET A 30 -7.10 -2.43 0.92
N LEU A 31 -6.63 -2.36 -0.34
CA LEU A 31 -7.36 -1.65 -1.39
C LEU A 31 -8.78 -2.18 -1.57
N LYS A 32 -8.96 -3.50 -1.58
CA LYS A 32 -10.28 -4.12 -1.73
C LYS A 32 -11.22 -3.70 -0.58
N LYS A 33 -10.73 -3.69 0.66
CA LYS A 33 -11.50 -3.22 1.82
C LYS A 33 -11.90 -1.75 1.66
N GLN A 34 -10.99 -0.90 1.19
CA GLN A 34 -11.28 0.53 0.99
C GLN A 34 -12.30 0.79 -0.13
N GLN A 35 -12.36 -0.09 -1.14
CA GLN A 35 -13.38 -0.01 -2.20
C GLN A 35 -14.80 -0.31 -1.71
N GLU A 36 -14.95 -0.96 -0.55
CA GLU A 36 -16.25 -1.28 0.06
C GLU A 36 -16.79 -0.12 0.92
N GLU A 37 -15.95 0.88 1.24
CA GLU A 37 -16.30 2.05 2.04
C GLU A 37 -16.94 3.16 1.21
N GLU A 38 -17.84 3.93 1.82
CA GLU A 38 -18.44 5.10 1.16
C GLU A 38 -17.47 6.29 1.09
N GLY A 39 -17.39 6.93 -0.07
CA GLY A 39 -16.68 8.19 -0.27
C GLY A 39 -15.57 8.12 -1.31
N GLU A 40 -14.73 9.15 -1.32
CA GLU A 40 -13.57 9.22 -2.21
C GLU A 40 -12.30 8.93 -1.42
N VAL A 41 -11.45 8.05 -1.97
CA VAL A 41 -10.13 7.76 -1.46
C VAL A 41 -9.07 8.09 -2.50
N ILE A 42 -8.01 8.76 -2.08
CA ILE A 42 -6.79 8.96 -2.85
C ILE A 42 -5.72 8.05 -2.26
N VAL A 43 -5.13 7.21 -3.10
CA VAL A 43 -4.06 6.30 -2.70
C VAL A 43 -2.76 6.73 -3.34
N THR A 44 -1.72 6.89 -2.52
CA THR A 44 -0.35 7.08 -2.95
C THR A 44 0.49 5.91 -2.48
N THR A 45 1.34 5.38 -3.35
CA THR A 45 2.27 4.29 -3.00
C THR A 45 3.69 4.76 -3.27
N VAL A 46 4.51 4.72 -2.25
CA VAL A 46 5.94 5.02 -2.29
C VAL A 46 6.70 3.73 -2.03
N LEU A 47 7.64 3.41 -2.91
CA LEU A 47 8.60 2.32 -2.70
C LEU A 47 9.93 2.95 -2.27
N PHE A 48 10.56 2.38 -1.24
CA PHE A 48 11.79 2.91 -0.66
C PHE A 48 12.80 1.77 -0.39
N ASP A 49 14.09 2.08 -0.37
CA ASP A 49 15.16 1.13 -0.05
C ASP A 49 16.39 1.85 0.55
N HIS A 50 17.62 1.38 0.29
CA HIS A 50 18.83 2.02 0.79
C HIS A 50 19.23 3.29 0.01
N GLU A 51 18.71 3.49 -1.20
CA GLU A 51 19.03 4.65 -2.02
C GLU A 51 17.96 5.76 -1.93
N TYR A 52 16.79 5.48 -1.33
CA TYR A 52 15.69 6.44 -1.12
C TYR A 52 14.85 6.05 0.10
#